data_AF-A0A1F5UKI8-F1
#
_entry.id   AF-A0A1F5UKI8-F1
#
_cell.length_a   1.000
_cell.length_b   1.000
_cell.length_c   1.000
_cell.angle_alpha   90.00
_cell.angle_beta   90.00
_cell.angle_gamma   90.00
#
_symmetry.space_group_name_H-M   'P 1'
#
loop_
_entity.id
_entity.type
_entity.pdbx_description
1 polymer ?
#
loop_
_entity_poly.entity_id
_entity_poly.type
_entity_poly.pdbx_seq_one_letter_code
_entity_poly.pdbx_strand_id
1 'polypeptide(L)'
;MCEKDIMQIKEAFFKIIVKWQTKMNTKGCCRAMLLSYNICKSHAESQNIKHDYYADLAAEALLARNGWQRLDKYVFKHSSGSILNIKKEKDNLANITLSVLLVEMRENIIGYNHGELLSTIILAFKNYFKTLNTIDDIVQHNDEYLKIKNYLQL
;
A
#
# COMPACT_ATOMS: atom_id res chain seq x y z
N MET A 1 -20.83 -10.30 6.88
CA MET A 1 -20.86 -9.46 5.69
C MET A 1 -21.22 -10.32 4.50
N CYS A 2 -22.21 -9.92 3.71
CA CYS A 2 -22.60 -10.67 2.53
C CYS A 2 -21.75 -10.25 1.33
N GLU A 3 -21.65 -11.11 0.32
CA GLU A 3 -20.84 -10.90 -0.89
C GLU A 3 -21.17 -9.57 -1.62
N LYS A 4 -22.40 -9.08 -1.44
CA LYS A 4 -22.90 -7.83 -2.00
C LYS A 4 -22.20 -6.59 -1.42
N ASP A 5 -21.91 -6.59 -0.13
CA ASP A 5 -21.26 -5.46 0.56
C ASP A 5 -19.79 -5.34 0.10
N ILE A 6 -19.12 -6.49 -0.06
CA ILE A 6 -17.76 -6.61 -0.59
C ILE A 6 -17.69 -6.03 -2.01
N MET A 7 -18.64 -6.40 -2.88
CA MET A 7 -18.71 -5.92 -4.26
C MET A 7 -18.87 -4.40 -4.33
N GLN A 8 -19.76 -3.81 -3.52
CA GLN A 8 -19.98 -2.36 -3.54
C GLN A 8 -18.77 -1.56 -3.09
N ILE A 9 -18.07 -2.03 -2.05
CA ILE A 9 -16.83 -1.39 -1.58
C ILE A 9 -15.74 -1.50 -2.65
N LYS A 10 -15.59 -2.66 -3.30
CA LYS A 10 -14.65 -2.86 -4.43
C LYS A 10 -14.92 -1.88 -5.57
N GLU A 11 -16.18 -1.72 -5.99
CA GLU A 11 -16.54 -0.80 -7.07
C GLU A 11 -16.28 0.66 -6.72
N ALA A 12 -16.65 1.09 -5.51
CA ALA A 12 -16.42 2.46 -5.04
C ALA A 12 -14.92 2.77 -4.98
N PHE A 13 -14.14 1.81 -4.50
CA PHE A 13 -12.69 1.87 -4.42
C PHE A 13 -12.02 2.04 -5.79
N PHE A 14 -12.39 1.22 -6.77
CA PHE A 14 -11.83 1.30 -8.13
C PHE A 14 -12.14 2.60 -8.85
N LYS A 15 -13.37 3.11 -8.74
CA LYS A 15 -13.76 4.40 -9.33
C LYS A 15 -12.88 5.54 -8.84
N ILE A 16 -12.48 5.49 -7.58
CA ILE A 16 -11.64 6.50 -6.96
C ILE A 16 -10.21 6.37 -7.48
N ILE A 17 -9.63 5.17 -7.49
CA ILE A 17 -8.28 4.95 -8.04
C ILE A 17 -8.15 5.51 -9.48
N VAL A 18 -9.09 5.16 -10.37
CA VAL A 18 -9.09 5.60 -11.78
C VAL A 18 -9.16 7.12 -11.91
N LYS A 19 -10.02 7.78 -11.12
CA LYS A 19 -10.19 9.25 -11.15
C LYS A 19 -8.95 10.01 -10.69
N TRP A 20 -8.10 9.41 -9.85
CA TRP A 20 -6.96 10.10 -9.23
C TRP A 20 -5.61 9.76 -9.86
N GLN A 21 -5.48 8.61 -10.54
CA GLN A 21 -4.31 8.29 -11.37
C GLN A 21 -4.08 9.28 -12.50
N THR A 22 -5.13 9.97 -12.96
CA THR A 22 -5.05 10.99 -14.01
C THR A 22 -4.40 12.31 -13.55
N LYS A 23 -4.00 12.46 -12.27
CA LYS A 23 -3.40 13.69 -11.73
C LYS A 23 -2.00 13.46 -11.11
N MET A 24 -0.98 13.64 -11.96
CA MET A 24 0.46 13.85 -11.70
C MET A 24 1.29 12.75 -10.99
N ASN A 25 2.48 12.55 -11.58
CA ASN A 25 3.54 11.62 -11.19
C ASN A 25 3.99 11.84 -9.74
N THR A 26 4.27 10.74 -9.05
CA THR A 26 4.79 10.59 -7.66
C THR A 26 3.91 11.04 -6.48
N LYS A 27 3.05 12.07 -6.56
CA LYS A 27 2.12 12.42 -5.44
C LYS A 27 0.77 11.68 -5.48
N GLY A 28 0.37 11.15 -6.62
CA GLY A 28 -0.91 10.44 -6.79
C GLY A 28 -0.93 9.06 -6.12
N CYS A 29 0.21 8.36 -6.06
CA CYS A 29 0.34 7.02 -5.46
C CYS A 29 -0.01 7.01 -3.97
N CYS A 30 0.78 7.73 -3.19
CA CYS A 30 0.63 7.77 -1.74
C CYS A 30 -0.78 8.26 -1.39
N ARG A 31 -1.25 9.32 -2.05
CA ARG A 31 -2.61 9.83 -1.82
C ARG A 31 -3.70 8.82 -2.18
N ALA A 32 -3.62 8.12 -3.31
CA ALA A 32 -4.64 7.17 -3.71
C ALA A 32 -4.69 5.97 -2.75
N MET A 33 -3.55 5.48 -2.26
CA MET A 33 -3.50 4.36 -1.30
C MET A 33 -3.91 4.77 0.11
N LEU A 34 -3.55 5.98 0.54
CA LEU A 34 -4.04 6.55 1.78
C LEU A 34 -5.56 6.75 1.69
N LEU A 35 -6.10 7.37 0.64
CA LEU A 35 -7.55 7.53 0.46
C LEU A 35 -8.28 6.18 0.43
N SER A 36 -7.72 5.22 -0.30
CA SER A 36 -8.13 3.82 -0.36
C SER A 36 -8.23 3.20 1.03
N TYR A 37 -7.23 3.44 1.88
CA TYR A 37 -7.28 3.07 3.29
C TYR A 37 -8.41 3.79 4.03
N ASN A 38 -8.62 5.10 3.89
CA ASN A 38 -9.68 5.79 4.63
C ASN A 38 -11.09 5.30 4.26
N ILE A 39 -11.32 5.05 2.96
CA ILE A 39 -12.60 4.52 2.46
C ILE A 39 -12.84 3.11 2.99
N CYS A 40 -11.80 2.27 2.98
CA CYS A 40 -11.92 0.89 3.45
C CYS A 40 -11.95 0.81 4.97
N LYS A 41 -11.16 1.61 5.69
CA LYS A 41 -11.03 1.64 7.15
C LYS A 41 -12.33 2.09 7.81
N SER A 42 -12.89 3.23 7.41
CA SER A 42 -14.16 3.73 7.97
C SER A 42 -15.31 2.73 7.81
N HIS A 43 -15.38 2.05 6.66
CA HIS A 43 -16.41 1.07 6.37
C HIS A 43 -16.13 -0.29 7.04
N ALA A 44 -14.86 -0.67 7.18
CA ALA A 44 -14.48 -1.94 7.77
C ALA A 44 -14.44 -1.94 9.29
N GLU A 45 -14.08 -0.82 9.92
CA GLU A 45 -14.17 -0.60 11.36
C GLU A 45 -15.62 -0.54 11.83
N SER A 46 -16.52 0.02 11.01
CA SER A 46 -17.96 0.05 11.33
C SER A 46 -18.68 -1.29 11.11
N GLN A 47 -18.08 -2.24 10.37
CA GLN A 47 -18.70 -3.53 10.02
C GLN A 47 -17.92 -4.79 10.42
N ASN A 48 -16.84 -4.66 11.19
CA ASN A 48 -16.06 -5.78 11.73
C ASN A 48 -15.52 -6.73 10.64
N ILE A 49 -14.96 -6.14 9.57
CA ILE A 49 -14.53 -6.89 8.38
C ILE A 49 -13.20 -7.64 8.62
N LYS A 50 -13.12 -8.89 8.15
CA LYS A 50 -11.96 -9.79 8.27
C LYS A 50 -10.72 -9.30 7.50
N HIS A 51 -9.52 -9.57 8.01
CA HIS A 51 -8.23 -9.23 7.39
C HIS A 51 -8.11 -9.67 5.93
N ASP A 52 -8.61 -10.87 5.63
CA ASP A 52 -8.72 -11.49 4.31
C ASP A 52 -9.20 -10.56 3.20
N TYR A 53 -10.14 -9.69 3.57
CA TYR A 53 -10.78 -8.76 2.66
C TYR A 53 -9.84 -7.64 2.19
N TYR A 54 -8.94 -7.17 3.07
CA TYR A 54 -8.01 -6.09 2.74
C TYR A 54 -6.95 -6.54 1.74
N ALA A 55 -6.50 -7.80 1.84
CA ALA A 55 -5.58 -8.39 0.87
C ALA A 55 -6.20 -8.47 -0.52
N ASP A 56 -7.47 -8.88 -0.62
CA ASP A 56 -8.21 -8.89 -1.89
C ASP A 56 -8.38 -7.48 -2.45
N LEU A 57 -8.77 -6.52 -1.63
CA LEU A 57 -8.90 -5.12 -2.06
C LEU A 57 -7.57 -4.54 -2.56
N ALA A 58 -6.47 -4.82 -1.86
CA ALA A 58 -5.15 -4.37 -2.27
C ALA A 58 -4.69 -5.00 -3.59
N ALA A 59 -4.89 -6.31 -3.74
CA ALA A 59 -4.58 -7.06 -4.95
C ALA A 59 -5.32 -6.52 -6.18
N GLU A 60 -6.58 -6.12 -5.97
CA GLU A 60 -7.41 -5.45 -6.94
C GLU A 60 -6.91 -4.02 -7.22
N ALA A 61 -6.56 -3.25 -6.18
CA ALA A 61 -5.98 -1.91 -6.30
C ALA A 61 -4.73 -1.86 -7.18
N LEU A 62 -3.84 -2.83 -6.96
CA LEU A 62 -2.56 -2.94 -7.67
C LEU A 62 -2.80 -3.19 -9.15
N LEU A 63 -3.76 -4.04 -9.52
CA LEU A 63 -4.11 -4.29 -10.91
C LEU A 63 -4.60 -3.05 -11.66
N ALA A 64 -5.31 -2.16 -10.99
CA ALA A 64 -5.74 -0.91 -11.61
C ALA A 64 -4.58 0.07 -11.81
N ARG A 65 -3.37 -0.18 -11.28
CA ARG A 65 -2.22 0.72 -11.35
C ARG A 65 -1.29 0.38 -12.52
N ASN A 66 -0.98 1.41 -13.29
CA ASN A 66 0.08 1.34 -14.29
C ASN A 66 1.41 0.96 -13.61
N GLY A 67 2.17 0.10 -14.29
CA GLY A 67 3.43 -0.41 -13.76
C GLY A 67 3.29 -1.66 -12.90
N TRP A 68 2.08 -2.09 -12.52
CA TRP A 68 1.89 -3.35 -11.80
C TRP A 68 1.26 -4.42 -12.68
N GLN A 69 1.81 -5.64 -12.60
CA GLN A 69 1.30 -6.82 -13.27
C GLN A 69 1.04 -7.91 -12.24
N ARG A 70 -0.13 -8.55 -12.30
CA ARG A 70 -0.41 -9.74 -11.50
C ARG A 70 0.32 -10.94 -12.10
N LEU A 71 1.10 -11.61 -11.27
CA LEU A 71 1.71 -12.91 -11.57
C LEU A 71 0.87 -14.06 -10.99
N ASP A 72 0.31 -13.85 -9.80
CA ASP A 72 -0.62 -14.75 -9.12
C ASP A 72 -1.59 -13.91 -8.25
N LYS A 73 -2.64 -14.50 -7.68
CA LYS A 73 -3.72 -13.81 -6.95
C LYS A 73 -3.22 -12.73 -5.98
N TYR A 74 -2.12 -13.01 -5.26
CA TYR A 74 -1.52 -12.09 -4.30
C TYR A 74 -0.05 -11.74 -4.62
N VAL A 75 0.43 -12.08 -5.81
CA VAL A 75 1.83 -11.85 -6.22
C VAL A 75 1.86 -10.91 -7.42
N PHE A 76 2.58 -9.81 -7.26
CA PHE A 76 2.60 -8.71 -8.22
C PHE A 76 4.04 -8.31 -8.57
N LYS A 77 4.26 -8.03 -9.85
CA LYS A 77 5.51 -7.50 -10.37
C LYS A 77 5.32 -6.03 -10.75
N HIS A 78 6.18 -5.17 -10.23
CA HIS A 78 6.25 -3.77 -10.65
C HIS A 78 7.16 -3.61 -11.88
N SER A 79 7.00 -2.53 -12.65
CA SER A 79 7.79 -2.24 -13.86
C SER A 79 9.27 -2.05 -13.57
N SER A 80 9.63 -1.66 -12.33
CA SER A 80 11.02 -1.63 -11.84
C SER A 80 11.62 -3.02 -11.61
N GLY A 81 10.86 -4.10 -11.82
CA GLY A 81 11.28 -5.47 -11.59
C GLY A 81 11.09 -5.98 -10.15
N SER A 82 10.68 -5.11 -9.21
CA SER A 82 10.34 -5.53 -7.84
C SER A 82 9.15 -6.48 -7.81
N ILE A 83 9.20 -7.49 -6.94
CA ILE A 83 8.10 -8.43 -6.69
C ILE A 83 7.53 -8.16 -5.31
N LEU A 84 6.22 -7.90 -5.25
CA LEU A 84 5.45 -7.75 -4.02
C LEU A 84 4.55 -8.99 -3.82
N ASN A 85 4.61 -9.58 -2.64
CA ASN A 85 3.77 -10.70 -2.24
C ASN A 85 2.91 -10.29 -1.04
N ILE A 86 1.58 -10.28 -1.20
CA ILE A 86 0.64 -9.92 -0.15
C ILE A 86 0.32 -11.18 0.67
N LYS A 87 0.82 -11.23 1.91
CA LYS A 87 0.63 -12.34 2.84
C LYS A 87 -0.68 -12.14 3.61
N LYS A 88 -1.77 -12.67 3.08
CA LYS A 88 -3.14 -12.52 3.61
C LYS A 88 -3.29 -12.66 5.14
N GLU A 89 -2.56 -13.58 5.77
CA GLU A 89 -2.66 -13.83 7.22
C GLU A 89 -1.79 -12.89 8.08
N LYS A 90 -0.85 -12.15 7.48
CA LYS A 90 0.13 -11.31 8.18
C LYS A 90 0.02 -9.83 7.80
N ASP A 91 -0.37 -9.57 6.57
CA ASP A 91 -0.37 -8.23 6.00
C ASP A 91 -1.73 -7.57 6.20
N ASN A 92 -1.75 -6.64 7.13
CA ASN A 92 -2.83 -5.68 7.22
C ASN A 92 -2.68 -4.60 6.14
N LEU A 93 -3.71 -3.76 6.00
CA LEU A 93 -3.74 -2.75 4.96
C LEU A 93 -2.59 -1.71 5.07
N ALA A 94 -2.09 -1.44 6.28
CA ALA A 94 -0.95 -0.55 6.50
C ALA A 94 0.38 -1.20 6.06
N ASN A 95 0.58 -2.50 6.32
CA ASN A 95 1.73 -3.26 5.79
C ASN A 95 1.79 -3.17 4.26
N ILE A 96 0.68 -3.49 3.62
CA ILE A 96 0.57 -3.46 2.16
C ILE A 96 0.83 -2.05 1.62
N THR A 97 0.21 -1.04 2.24
CA THR A 97 0.38 0.37 1.82
C THR A 97 1.84 0.77 1.90
N LEU A 98 2.53 0.45 2.99
CA LEU A 98 3.95 0.75 3.14
C LEU A 98 4.80 0.05 2.08
N SER A 99 4.56 -1.24 1.83
CA SER A 99 5.32 -1.98 0.83
C SER A 99 5.16 -1.40 -0.57
N VAL A 100 3.96 -1.02 -0.97
CA VAL A 100 3.72 -0.41 -2.29
C VAL A 100 4.39 0.98 -2.38
N LEU A 101 4.29 1.80 -1.33
CA LEU A 101 4.97 3.11 -1.27
C LEU A 101 6.47 2.95 -1.52
N LEU A 102 7.07 1.99 -0.83
CA LEU A 102 8.50 1.72 -0.90
C LEU A 102 8.92 1.16 -2.24
N VAL A 103 8.13 0.28 -2.86
CA VAL A 103 8.40 -0.24 -4.22
C VAL A 103 8.34 0.85 -5.28
N GLU A 104 7.30 1.68 -5.28
CA GLU A 104 7.12 2.74 -6.28
C GLU A 104 8.14 3.88 -6.11
N MET A 105 8.56 4.14 -4.87
CA MET A 105 9.55 5.19 -4.58
C MET A 105 10.98 4.66 -4.59
N ARG A 106 11.20 3.35 -4.74
CA ARG A 106 12.52 2.70 -4.64
C ARG A 106 13.55 3.37 -5.53
N GLU A 107 13.23 3.60 -6.80
CA GLU A 107 14.17 4.20 -7.76
C GLU A 107 14.52 5.65 -7.40
N ASN A 108 13.57 6.40 -6.80
CA ASN A 108 13.81 7.76 -6.33
C ASN A 108 14.64 7.78 -5.03
N ILE A 109 14.39 6.82 -4.12
CA ILE A 109 15.15 6.64 -2.87
C ILE A 109 16.60 6.26 -3.18
N ILE A 110 16.84 5.45 -4.21
CA ILE A 110 18.18 4.99 -4.60
C ILE A 110 18.99 6.09 -5.32
N GLY A 111 18.35 7.17 -5.82
CA GLY A 111 19.00 8.23 -6.58
C GLY A 111 19.78 9.27 -5.75
N TYR A 112 19.11 10.07 -4.92
CA TYR A 112 19.71 11.20 -4.19
C TYR A 112 19.18 11.34 -2.75
N ASN A 113 20.09 11.60 -1.80
CA ASN A 113 19.87 11.76 -0.34
C ASN A 113 18.94 10.72 0.32
N HIS A 114 19.39 9.46 0.23
CA HIS A 114 18.61 8.25 0.50
C HIS A 114 17.92 8.20 1.88
N GLY A 115 18.63 8.62 2.94
CA GLY A 115 18.14 8.57 4.31
C GLY A 115 17.05 9.60 4.60
N GLU A 116 17.17 10.81 4.04
CA GLU A 116 16.20 11.90 4.26
C GLU A 116 14.88 11.63 3.53
N LEU A 117 14.94 11.15 2.29
CA LEU A 117 13.74 10.82 1.54
C LEU A 117 13.00 9.64 2.16
N LEU A 118 13.73 8.58 2.55
CA LEU A 118 13.14 7.45 3.27
C LEU A 118 12.50 7.92 4.58
N SER A 119 13.22 8.71 5.39
CA SER A 119 12.70 9.25 6.65
C SER A 119 11.45 10.10 6.45
N THR A 120 11.40 10.91 5.39
CA THR A 120 10.24 11.73 5.05
C THR A 120 9.03 10.87 4.68
N ILE A 121 9.23 9.82 3.89
CA ILE A 121 8.17 8.87 3.51
C ILE A 121 7.65 8.14 4.74
N ILE A 122 8.55 7.63 5.58
CA ILE A 122 8.18 6.92 6.81
C ILE A 122 7.45 7.85 7.78
N LEU A 123 7.90 9.09 7.94
CA LEU A 123 7.22 10.07 8.79
C LEU A 123 5.83 10.41 8.27
N ALA A 124 5.67 10.60 6.95
CA ALA A 124 4.36 10.84 6.35
C ALA A 124 3.42 9.63 6.53
N PHE A 125 3.93 8.41 6.36
CA PHE A 125 3.21 7.17 6.61
C PHE A 125 2.77 7.06 8.07
N LYS A 126 3.69 7.23 9.03
CA LYS A 126 3.40 7.18 10.47
C LYS A 126 2.38 8.23 10.88
N ASN A 127 2.53 9.48 10.42
CA ASN A 127 1.59 10.56 10.71
C ASN A 127 0.18 10.25 10.18
N TYR A 128 0.11 9.60 9.02
CA TYR A 128 -1.17 9.19 8.48
C TYR A 128 -1.84 8.08 9.29
N PHE A 129 -1.05 7.09 9.69
CA PHE A 129 -1.51 5.95 10.46
C PHE A 129 -1.36 6.14 11.98
N LYS A 130 -1.23 7.39 12.46
CA LYS A 130 -0.90 7.72 13.86
C LYS A 130 -1.89 7.19 14.91
N THR A 131 -3.09 6.80 14.48
CA THR A 131 -4.11 6.19 15.35
C THR A 131 -3.89 4.69 15.57
N LEU A 132 -2.98 4.06 14.84
CA LEU A 132 -2.62 2.65 15.00
C LEU A 132 -1.45 2.55 15.98
N ASN A 133 -1.68 1.92 17.12
CA ASN A 133 -0.64 1.71 18.15
C ASN A 133 0.49 0.79 17.68
N THR A 134 0.31 0.07 16.57
CA THR A 134 1.26 -0.88 16.00
C THR A 134 2.09 -0.29 14.84
N ILE A 135 2.01 1.02 14.60
CA ILE A 135 2.57 1.60 13.38
C ILE A 135 4.09 1.54 13.30
N ASP A 136 4.78 1.68 14.44
CA ASP A 136 6.24 1.53 14.51
C ASP A 136 6.67 0.08 14.25
N ASP A 137 5.93 -0.88 14.82
CA ASP A 137 6.14 -2.31 14.62
C ASP A 137 5.96 -2.70 13.15
N ILE A 138 4.91 -2.19 12.51
CA ILE A 138 4.66 -2.34 11.06
C ILE A 138 5.85 -1.86 10.24
N VAL A 139 6.40 -0.69 10.55
CA VAL A 139 7.56 -0.17 9.79
C VAL A 139 8.78 -1.07 10.00
N GLN A 140 9.08 -1.44 11.25
CA GLN A 140 10.28 -2.21 11.58
C GLN A 140 10.29 -3.62 10.98
N HIS A 141 9.11 -4.22 10.80
CA HIS A 141 8.97 -5.58 10.29
C HIS A 141 8.50 -5.66 8.83
N ASN A 142 8.37 -4.53 8.12
CA ASN A 142 7.96 -4.54 6.72
C ASN A 142 9.07 -5.06 5.80
N ASP A 143 8.77 -6.07 4.99
CA ASP A 143 9.74 -6.71 4.10
C ASP A 143 10.41 -5.71 3.13
N GLU A 144 9.66 -4.77 2.56
CA GLU A 144 10.21 -3.78 1.62
C GLU A 144 11.05 -2.72 2.35
N TYR A 145 10.65 -2.35 3.56
CA TYR A 145 11.46 -1.47 4.40
C TYR A 145 12.79 -2.11 4.75
N LEU A 146 12.78 -3.38 5.18
CA LEU A 146 13.99 -4.12 5.51
C LEU A 146 14.92 -4.27 4.28
N LYS A 147 14.36 -4.53 3.09
CA LYS A 147 15.14 -4.57 1.84
C LYS A 147 15.84 -3.23 1.56
N ILE A 148 15.13 -2.12 1.68
CA ILE A 148 15.69 -0.78 1.44
C ILE A 148 16.70 -0.42 2.53
N LYS A 149 16.36 -0.67 3.80
CA LYS A 149 17.23 -0.41 4.95
C LYS A 149 18.58 -1.13 4.80
N ASN A 150 18.55 -2.43 4.48
CA ASN A 150 19.75 -3.23 4.23
C ASN A 150 20.55 -2.72 3.03
N TYR A 151 19.87 -2.33 1.94
CA TYR A 151 20.54 -1.77 0.76
C TYR A 151 21.26 -0.45 1.08
N LEU A 152 20.65 0.40 1.91
CA LEU A 152 21.20 1.69 2.33
C LEU A 152 22.19 1.61 3.50
N GLN A 153 22.41 0.42 4.06
CA GLN A 153 23.27 0.20 5.24
C GLN A 153 22.85 1.03 6.48
N LEU A 154 21.54 1.26 6.63
CA LEU A 154 20.91 1.92 7.79
C LEU A 154 20.44 0.89 8.84
#